data_AF-A0A830F6P6-F1
#
_entry.id   AF-A0A830F6P6-F1
#
_cell.length_a   1.000
_cell.length_b   1.000
_cell.length_c   1.000
_cell.angle_alpha   90.00
_cell.angle_beta   90.00
_cell.angle_gamma   90.00
#
_symmetry.space_group_name_H-M   'P 1'
#
loop_
_entity.id
_entity.type
_entity.pdbx_description
1 polymer ?
#
loop_
_entity_poly.entity_id
_entity_poly.type
_entity_poly.pdbx_seq_one_letter_code
_entity_poly.pdbx_strand_id
1 'polypeptide(L)'
;MALADARRPSNRRERYRLMVDAASRPFAVGAIAVPLLLPVLGYLSGDSRVLFTVHLFLGAFWFGTAVLGAAVLGPVMGGLSEEANAEFAGGFVPKMNLLMEPVSVGVIASGIGLASMMGLWAAPSLSLWAALVLAIALLVLGFGPLHTFTAGMFDEIAADDTDHERLASLNKKYGMLSLVELVLMIAVLGTMSGLRWGF
;
A
#
# COMPACT_ATOMS: atom_id res chain seq x y z
N MET A 1 18.79 5.30 13.76
CA MET A 1 19.56 6.22 12.91
C MET A 1 18.53 7.17 12.33
N ALA A 2 18.62 8.46 12.64
CA ALA A 2 17.75 9.44 11.99
C ALA A 2 18.13 9.46 10.50
N LEU A 3 17.18 9.68 9.59
CA LEU A 3 17.49 9.80 8.16
C LEU A 3 18.44 10.97 7.86
N ALA A 4 18.69 11.86 8.84
CA ALA A 4 19.71 12.90 8.77
C ALA A 4 21.15 12.37 8.59
N ASP A 5 21.40 11.07 8.84
CA ASP A 5 22.70 10.41 8.58
C ASP A 5 22.68 9.48 7.34
N ALA A 6 21.55 9.43 6.62
CA ALA A 6 21.38 8.54 5.48
C ALA A 6 22.00 9.12 4.22
N ARG A 7 22.61 8.25 3.42
CA ARG A 7 23.18 8.58 2.11
C ARG A 7 22.33 7.93 1.03
N ARG A 8 22.31 8.54 -0.17
CA ARG A 8 21.57 7.99 -1.32
C ARG A 8 22.03 6.55 -1.58
N PRO A 9 21.12 5.56 -1.65
CA PRO A 9 21.50 4.16 -1.81
C PRO A 9 22.15 3.92 -3.18
N SER A 10 23.25 3.18 -3.19
CA SER A 10 23.99 2.80 -4.41
C SER A 10 23.31 1.68 -5.20
N ASN A 11 22.46 0.89 -4.54
CA ASN A 11 21.76 -0.24 -5.14
C ASN A 11 20.46 -0.59 -4.39
N ARG A 12 19.65 -1.46 -4.99
CA ARG A 12 18.33 -1.86 -4.46
C ARG A 12 18.41 -2.53 -3.08
N ARG A 13 19.43 -3.36 -2.81
CA ARG A 13 19.57 -4.04 -1.51
C ARG A 13 19.87 -3.03 -0.41
N GLU A 14 20.76 -2.09 -0.69
CA GLU A 14 21.09 -1.01 0.24
C GLU A 14 19.86 -0.14 0.53
N ARG A 15 19.07 0.20 -0.48
CA ARG A 15 17.80 0.94 -0.29
C ARG A 15 16.89 0.27 0.73
N TYR A 16 16.60 -1.02 0.57
CA TYR A 16 15.74 -1.73 1.52
C TYR A 16 16.37 -1.82 2.91
N ARG A 17 17.68 -1.98 3.00
CA ARG A 17 18.38 -1.97 4.30
C ARG A 17 18.20 -0.62 5.01
N LEU A 18 18.41 0.50 4.31
CA LEU A 18 18.19 1.84 4.84
C LEU A 18 16.73 2.06 5.24
N MET A 19 15.78 1.60 4.44
CA MET A 19 14.35 1.67 4.79
C MET A 19 14.04 0.90 6.09
N VAL A 20 14.57 -0.31 6.24
CA VAL A 20 14.39 -1.13 7.46
C VAL A 20 15.02 -0.46 8.67
N ASP A 21 16.22 0.10 8.51
CA ASP A 21 16.92 0.79 9.60
C ASP A 21 16.18 2.08 10.02
N ALA A 22 15.59 2.81 9.07
CA ALA A 22 14.76 3.99 9.32
C ALA A 22 13.38 3.65 9.94
N ALA A 23 12.75 2.55 9.51
CA ALA A 23 11.45 2.11 10.02
C ALA A 23 11.53 1.36 11.36
N SER A 24 12.71 0.87 11.74
CA SER A 24 13.00 -0.17 12.74
C SER A 24 12.70 -1.59 12.27
N ARG A 25 13.56 -2.54 12.71
CA ARG A 25 13.41 -3.97 12.39
C ARG A 25 12.09 -4.58 12.89
N PRO A 26 11.63 -4.33 14.13
CA PRO A 26 10.36 -4.90 14.61
C PRO A 26 9.18 -4.46 13.75
N PHE A 27 9.14 -3.18 13.36
CA PHE A 27 8.12 -2.67 12.46
C PHE A 27 8.20 -3.36 11.10
N ALA A 28 9.38 -3.41 10.48
CA ALA A 28 9.56 -4.03 9.16
C ALA A 28 9.10 -5.50 9.13
N VAL A 29 9.44 -6.27 10.16
CA VAL A 29 8.99 -7.67 10.30
C VAL A 29 7.47 -7.73 10.44
N GLY A 30 6.87 -6.92 11.31
CA GLY A 30 5.42 -6.88 11.48
C GLY A 30 4.67 -6.45 10.22
N ALA A 31 5.16 -5.42 9.55
CA ALA A 31 4.59 -4.85 8.33
C ALA A 31 4.56 -5.86 7.17
N ILE A 32 5.47 -6.83 7.14
CA ILE A 32 5.49 -7.90 6.14
C ILE A 32 4.74 -9.13 6.65
N ALA A 33 5.06 -9.61 7.86
CA ALA A 33 4.55 -10.87 8.36
C ALA A 33 3.04 -10.83 8.63
N VAL A 34 2.53 -9.77 9.26
CA VAL A 34 1.11 -9.68 9.64
C VAL A 34 0.17 -9.71 8.43
N PRO A 35 0.29 -8.83 7.43
CA PRO A 35 -0.63 -8.82 6.29
C PRO A 35 -0.50 -10.05 5.38
N LEU A 36 0.63 -10.75 5.40
CA LEU A 36 0.81 -11.97 4.59
C LEU A 36 0.38 -13.24 5.32
N LEU A 37 0.63 -13.36 6.63
CA LEU A 37 0.29 -14.55 7.40
C LEU A 37 -1.18 -14.59 7.82
N LEU A 38 -1.81 -13.45 8.13
CA LEU A 38 -3.21 -13.44 8.55
C LEU A 38 -4.16 -14.03 7.49
N PRO A 39 -4.05 -13.71 6.18
CA PRO A 39 -4.83 -14.37 5.14
C PRO A 39 -4.61 -15.88 5.06
N VAL A 40 -3.35 -16.33 5.20
CA VAL A 40 -3.00 -17.75 5.17
C VAL A 40 -3.66 -18.47 6.35
N LEU A 41 -3.53 -17.94 7.57
CA LEU A 41 -4.14 -18.50 8.77
C LEU A 41 -5.67 -18.49 8.67
N GLY A 42 -6.26 -17.42 8.15
CA GLY A 42 -7.69 -17.31 7.90
C GLY A 42 -8.19 -18.36 6.92
N TYR A 43 -7.47 -18.59 5.82
CA TYR A 43 -7.82 -19.62 4.84
C TYR A 43 -7.67 -21.04 5.40
N LEU A 44 -6.56 -21.32 6.10
CA LEU A 44 -6.30 -22.63 6.73
C LEU A 44 -7.28 -22.97 7.86
N SER A 45 -7.96 -21.97 8.44
CA SER A 45 -9.00 -22.21 9.44
C SER A 45 -10.21 -22.97 8.89
N GLY A 46 -10.43 -22.96 7.56
CA GLY A 46 -11.61 -23.54 6.93
C GLY A 46 -12.91 -22.77 7.18
N ASP A 47 -12.90 -21.69 7.97
CA ASP A 47 -14.06 -20.84 8.23
C ASP A 47 -14.01 -19.56 7.38
N SER A 48 -14.94 -19.43 6.43
CA SER A 48 -15.03 -18.27 5.56
C SER A 48 -15.31 -16.97 6.32
N ARG A 49 -15.90 -17.03 7.52
CA ARG A 49 -16.15 -15.85 8.36
C ARG A 49 -14.83 -15.29 8.89
N VAL A 50 -13.90 -16.15 9.29
CA VAL A 50 -12.57 -15.74 9.77
C VAL A 50 -11.80 -15.06 8.64
N LEU A 51 -11.74 -15.69 7.46
CA LEU A 51 -11.06 -15.09 6.32
C LEU A 51 -11.75 -13.81 5.84
N PHE A 52 -13.08 -13.73 5.92
CA PHE A 52 -13.85 -12.53 5.60
C PHE A 52 -13.51 -11.38 6.56
N THR A 53 -13.41 -11.65 7.85
CA THR A 53 -12.97 -10.66 8.84
C THR A 53 -11.56 -10.15 8.53
N VAL A 54 -10.61 -11.06 8.25
CA VAL A 54 -9.24 -10.67 7.87
C VAL A 54 -9.24 -9.81 6.61
N HIS A 55 -9.96 -10.23 5.56
CA HIS A 55 -10.07 -9.50 4.31
C HIS A 55 -10.67 -8.11 4.52
N LEU A 56 -11.76 -8.01 5.29
CA LEU A 56 -12.44 -6.75 5.58
C LEU A 56 -11.50 -5.76 6.28
N PHE A 57 -10.79 -6.19 7.32
CA PHE A 57 -9.90 -5.30 8.06
C PHE A 57 -8.66 -4.91 7.28
N LEU A 58 -8.04 -5.85 6.53
CA LEU A 58 -6.92 -5.51 5.65
C LEU A 58 -7.37 -4.58 4.53
N GLY A 59 -8.53 -4.84 3.92
CA GLY A 59 -9.10 -4.01 2.85
C GLY A 59 -9.47 -2.62 3.34
N ALA A 60 -10.11 -2.52 4.50
CA ALA A 60 -10.44 -1.24 5.15
C ALA A 60 -9.18 -0.45 5.51
N PHE A 61 -8.13 -1.12 6.02
CA PHE A 61 -6.85 -0.48 6.29
C PHE A 61 -6.21 0.05 4.99
N TRP A 62 -6.12 -0.79 3.95
CA TRP A 62 -5.53 -0.42 2.67
C TRP A 62 -6.26 0.76 2.03
N PHE A 63 -7.58 0.67 1.90
CA PHE A 63 -8.43 1.75 1.41
C PHE A 63 -8.32 3.02 2.27
N GLY A 64 -8.38 2.85 3.59
CA GLY A 64 -8.30 3.94 4.55
C GLY A 64 -7.00 4.72 4.42
N THR A 65 -5.86 4.05 4.21
CA THR A 65 -4.58 4.74 3.99
C THR A 65 -4.55 5.58 2.71
N ALA A 66 -5.20 5.12 1.63
CA ALA A 66 -5.32 5.91 0.40
C ALA A 66 -6.18 7.16 0.60
N VAL A 67 -7.34 7.02 1.27
CA VAL A 67 -8.22 8.14 1.60
C VAL A 67 -7.55 9.14 2.54
N LEU A 68 -6.96 8.67 3.64
CA LEU A 68 -6.26 9.52 4.61
C LEU A 68 -5.04 10.19 3.98
N GLY A 69 -4.31 9.49 3.12
CA GLY A 69 -3.19 10.05 2.37
C GLY A 69 -3.61 11.26 1.53
N ALA A 70 -4.70 11.12 0.77
CA ALA A 70 -5.21 12.18 -0.09
C ALA A 70 -5.90 13.31 0.69
N ALA A 71 -6.77 12.98 1.64
CA ALA A 71 -7.67 13.93 2.29
C ALA A 71 -7.08 14.60 3.56
N VAL A 72 -6.14 13.93 4.23
CA VAL A 72 -5.62 14.39 5.54
C VAL A 72 -4.14 14.70 5.48
N LEU A 73 -3.32 13.76 5.01
CA LEU A 73 -1.86 13.94 5.04
C LEU A 73 -1.40 15.08 4.14
N GLY A 74 -2.00 15.26 2.95
CA GLY A 74 -1.71 16.38 2.06
C GLY A 74 -1.86 17.75 2.74
N PRO A 75 -3.06 18.10 3.25
CA PRO A 75 -3.27 19.35 3.99
C PRO A 75 -2.37 19.52 5.22
N VAL A 76 -2.12 18.43 5.98
CA VAL A 76 -1.25 18.48 7.16
C VAL A 76 0.18 18.82 6.77
N MET A 77 0.75 18.14 5.77
CA MET A 77 2.10 18.43 5.29
C MET A 77 2.21 19.86 4.72
N GLY A 78 1.18 20.36 4.04
CA GLY A 78 1.15 21.74 3.54
C GLY A 78 1.18 22.81 4.64
N GLY A 79 0.82 22.47 5.88
CA GLY A 79 0.85 23.37 7.03
C GLY A 79 2.11 23.29 7.90
N LEU A 80 3.00 22.33 7.65
CA LEU A 80 4.23 22.14 8.42
C LEU A 80 5.39 23.02 7.89
N SER A 81 6.32 23.38 8.77
CA SER A 81 7.61 23.96 8.34
C SER A 81 8.40 22.95 7.51
N GLU A 82 9.38 23.42 6.74
CA GLU A 82 10.21 22.55 5.89
C GLU A 82 10.95 21.48 6.70
N GLU A 83 11.53 21.86 7.84
CA GLU A 83 12.21 20.95 8.78
C GLU A 83 11.26 19.89 9.35
N ALA A 84 10.06 20.29 9.78
CA ALA A 84 9.06 19.37 10.31
C ALA A 84 8.52 18.42 9.23
N ASN A 85 8.37 18.91 7.99
CA ASN A 85 8.02 18.07 6.85
C ASN A 85 9.10 17.03 6.56
N ALA A 86 10.37 17.42 6.58
CA ALA A 86 11.49 16.50 6.37
C ALA A 86 11.55 15.42 7.47
N GLU A 87 11.39 15.80 8.74
CA GLU A 87 11.35 14.86 9.86
C GLU A 87 10.17 13.89 9.76
N PHE A 88 8.97 14.42 9.48
CA PHE A 88 7.77 13.61 9.28
C PHE A 88 7.94 12.63 8.11
N ALA A 89 8.35 13.13 6.94
CA ALA A 89 8.55 12.33 5.74
C ALA A 89 9.60 11.25 5.99
N GLY A 90 10.67 11.57 6.71
CA GLY A 90 11.69 10.62 7.09
C GLY A 90 11.15 9.48 7.98
N GLY A 91 10.28 9.78 8.94
CA GLY A 91 9.66 8.74 9.75
C GLY A 91 8.57 7.93 9.03
N PHE A 92 7.88 8.56 8.07
CA PHE A 92 6.67 8.05 7.45
C PHE A 92 6.94 7.25 6.16
N VAL A 93 7.71 7.80 5.22
CA VAL A 93 7.96 7.21 3.90
C VAL A 93 8.54 5.78 3.98
N PRO A 94 9.56 5.49 4.81
CA PRO A 94 10.12 4.13 4.90
C PRO A 94 9.10 3.12 5.42
N LYS A 95 8.26 3.53 6.38
CA LYS A 95 7.23 2.66 6.97
C LYS A 95 6.16 2.32 5.95
N MET A 96 5.71 3.31 5.19
CA MET A 96 4.71 3.09 4.14
C MET A 96 5.26 2.22 3.01
N ASN A 97 6.50 2.44 2.56
CA ASN A 97 7.16 1.62 1.53
C ASN A 97 7.40 0.16 1.94
N LEU A 98 7.39 -0.15 3.23
CA LEU A 98 7.53 -1.52 3.72
C LEU A 98 6.17 -2.18 3.99
N LEU A 99 5.12 -1.39 4.20
CA LEU A 99 3.81 -1.86 4.64
C LEU A 99 2.82 -2.03 3.50
N MET A 100 2.80 -1.12 2.53
CA MET A 100 1.72 -1.03 1.54
C MET A 100 1.69 -2.21 0.59
N GLU A 101 2.84 -2.65 0.08
CA GLU A 101 2.92 -3.79 -0.83
C GLU A 101 2.48 -5.10 -0.15
N PRO A 102 2.97 -5.49 1.05
CA PRO A 102 2.45 -6.66 1.76
C PRO A 102 0.95 -6.59 2.05
N VAL A 103 0.44 -5.42 2.45
CA VAL A 103 -1.00 -5.22 2.68
C VAL A 103 -1.80 -5.47 1.40
N SER A 104 -1.41 -4.87 0.27
CA SER A 104 -2.12 -5.06 -1.01
C SER A 104 -2.17 -6.53 -1.43
N VAL A 105 -1.07 -7.26 -1.28
CA VAL A 105 -1.00 -8.71 -1.55
C VAL A 105 -1.93 -9.46 -0.60
N GLY A 106 -1.91 -9.14 0.69
CA GLY A 106 -2.77 -9.76 1.69
C GLY A 106 -4.27 -9.58 1.41
N VAL A 107 -4.68 -8.36 1.03
CA VAL A 107 -6.08 -8.06 0.66
C VAL A 107 -6.50 -8.87 -0.56
N ILE A 108 -5.70 -8.89 -1.61
CA ILE A 108 -6.07 -9.54 -2.87
C ILE A 108 -6.03 -11.06 -2.73
N ALA A 109 -5.01 -11.60 -2.05
CA ALA A 109 -4.92 -13.03 -1.76
C ALA A 109 -6.10 -13.51 -0.89
N SER A 110 -6.47 -12.75 0.16
CA SER A 110 -7.64 -13.09 0.98
C SER A 110 -8.95 -13.01 0.20
N GLY A 111 -9.09 -12.05 -0.73
CA GLY A 111 -10.26 -11.96 -1.62
C GLY A 111 -10.39 -13.17 -2.57
N ILE A 112 -9.28 -13.59 -3.19
CA ILE A 112 -9.22 -14.80 -4.02
C ILE A 112 -9.54 -16.06 -3.19
N GLY A 113 -8.97 -16.14 -1.98
CA GLY A 113 -9.22 -17.22 -1.03
C GLY A 113 -10.71 -17.30 -0.65
N LEU A 114 -11.35 -16.17 -0.37
CA LEU A 114 -12.79 -16.11 -0.10
C LEU A 114 -13.63 -16.58 -1.27
N ALA A 115 -13.31 -16.13 -2.49
CA ALA A 115 -14.00 -16.58 -3.69
C ALA A 115 -13.91 -18.11 -3.86
N SER A 116 -12.77 -18.70 -3.48
CA SER A 116 -12.61 -20.17 -3.44
C SER A 116 -13.45 -20.82 -2.36
N MET A 117 -13.40 -20.34 -1.11
CA MET A 117 -14.12 -20.94 0.02
C MET A 117 -15.64 -20.84 -0.14
N MET A 118 -16.12 -19.80 -0.82
CA MET A 118 -17.54 -19.56 -1.07
C MET A 118 -18.03 -20.19 -2.39
N GLY A 119 -17.16 -20.90 -3.13
CA GLY A 119 -17.53 -21.56 -4.39
C GLY A 119 -17.84 -20.61 -5.54
N LEU A 120 -17.42 -19.34 -5.47
CA LEU A 120 -17.75 -18.32 -6.47
C LEU A 120 -17.09 -18.60 -7.83
N TRP A 121 -16.01 -19.39 -7.86
CA TRP A 121 -15.35 -19.81 -9.10
C TRP A 121 -16.13 -20.87 -9.91
N ALA A 122 -17.12 -21.54 -9.31
CA ALA A 122 -17.90 -22.57 -10.02
C ALA A 122 -18.82 -21.95 -11.09
N ALA A 123 -19.30 -20.73 -10.85
CA ALA A 123 -20.10 -19.95 -11.79
C ALA A 123 -19.74 -18.45 -11.61
N PRO A 124 -18.57 -18.02 -12.14
CA PRO A 124 -18.04 -16.69 -11.86
C PRO A 124 -18.92 -15.62 -12.52
N SER A 125 -19.42 -14.70 -11.69
CA SER A 125 -20.22 -13.56 -12.15
C SER A 125 -19.35 -12.51 -12.84
N LEU A 126 -19.99 -11.61 -13.60
CA LEU A 126 -19.30 -10.46 -14.19
C LEU A 126 -18.64 -9.60 -13.10
N SER A 127 -19.31 -9.40 -11.98
CA SER A 127 -18.80 -8.65 -10.82
C SER A 127 -17.56 -9.31 -10.19
N LEU A 128 -17.45 -10.64 -10.21
CA LEU A 128 -16.24 -11.35 -9.74
C LEU A 128 -15.06 -11.09 -10.68
N TRP A 129 -15.28 -11.18 -11.98
CA TRP A 129 -14.25 -10.89 -12.98
C TRP A 129 -13.81 -9.43 -12.94
N ALA A 130 -14.77 -8.50 -12.83
CA ALA A 130 -14.48 -7.08 -12.72
C ALA A 130 -13.65 -6.78 -11.46
N ALA A 131 -14.02 -7.35 -10.31
CA ALA A 131 -13.26 -7.23 -9.07
C ALA A 131 -11.82 -7.76 -9.22
N LEU A 132 -11.63 -8.92 -9.86
CA LEU A 132 -10.32 -9.51 -10.08
C LEU A 132 -9.45 -8.65 -11.02
N VAL A 133 -10.01 -8.18 -12.13
CA VAL A 133 -9.29 -7.32 -13.09
C VAL A 133 -8.85 -6.01 -12.43
N LEU A 134 -9.75 -5.37 -11.68
CA LEU A 134 -9.43 -4.14 -10.95
C LEU A 134 -8.38 -4.39 -9.86
N ALA A 135 -8.46 -5.51 -9.13
CA ALA A 135 -7.45 -5.90 -8.15
C ALA A 135 -6.06 -6.09 -8.79
N ILE A 136 -5.99 -6.76 -9.94
CA ILE A 136 -4.74 -6.92 -10.70
C ILE A 136 -4.21 -5.55 -11.15
N ALA A 137 -5.08 -4.67 -11.66
CA ALA A 137 -4.69 -3.33 -12.06
C ALA A 137 -4.11 -2.52 -10.89
N LEU A 138 -4.70 -2.63 -9.69
CA LEU A 138 -4.18 -2.01 -8.48
C LEU A 138 -2.80 -2.57 -8.08
N LEU A 139 -2.56 -3.88 -8.20
CA LEU A 139 -1.22 -4.45 -7.96
C LEU A 139 -0.19 -3.92 -8.96
N VAL A 140 -0.54 -3.88 -10.24
CA VAL A 140 0.35 -3.35 -11.28
C VAL A 140 0.68 -1.88 -11.01
N LEU A 141 -0.30 -1.09 -10.59
CA LEU A 141 -0.11 0.31 -10.25
C LEU A 141 0.75 0.48 -8.99
N GLY A 142 0.49 -0.31 -7.95
CA GLY A 142 1.22 -0.31 -6.68
C GLY A 142 2.68 -0.72 -6.83
N PHE A 143 2.94 -1.93 -7.35
CA PHE A 143 4.30 -2.47 -7.52
C PHE A 143 5.08 -1.82 -8.67
N GLY A 144 4.39 -1.19 -9.61
CA GLY A 144 5.01 -0.52 -10.76
C GLY A 144 5.33 0.94 -10.47
N PRO A 145 4.55 1.88 -11.03
CA PRO A 145 4.88 3.30 -10.98
C PRO A 145 4.80 3.89 -9.58
N LEU A 146 3.85 3.49 -8.72
CA LEU A 146 3.74 4.02 -7.36
C LEU A 146 4.98 3.68 -6.53
N HIS A 147 5.36 2.40 -6.47
CA HIS A 147 6.60 1.96 -5.82
C HIS A 147 7.83 2.71 -6.37
N THR A 148 7.90 2.91 -7.68
CA THR A 148 9.03 3.63 -8.30
C THR A 148 9.12 5.07 -7.80
N PHE A 149 7.99 5.75 -7.69
CA PHE A 149 7.95 7.13 -7.21
C PHE A 149 8.23 7.22 -5.71
N THR A 150 7.64 6.35 -4.89
CA THR A 150 7.87 6.39 -3.44
C THR A 150 9.27 5.95 -3.04
N ALA A 151 9.85 4.98 -3.74
CA ALA A 151 11.25 4.60 -3.56
C ALA A 151 12.20 5.71 -4.05
N GLY A 152 11.85 6.39 -5.15
CA GLY A 152 12.61 7.55 -5.63
C GLY A 152 12.55 8.75 -4.67
N MET A 153 11.39 9.00 -4.06
CA MET A 153 11.26 10.03 -3.00
C MET A 153 12.12 9.66 -1.79
N PHE A 154 12.12 8.40 -1.37
CA PHE A 154 13.01 7.93 -0.32
C PHE A 154 14.49 8.15 -0.66
N ASP A 155 14.91 7.83 -1.89
CA ASP A 155 16.30 8.05 -2.33
C ASP A 155 16.72 9.52 -2.31
N GLU A 156 15.76 10.44 -2.51
CA GLU A 156 16.00 11.89 -2.49
C GLU A 156 16.04 12.42 -1.06
N ILE A 157 15.11 11.99 -0.22
CA ILE A 157 15.06 12.35 1.21
C ILE A 157 16.31 11.83 1.95
N ALA A 158 16.85 10.68 1.52
CA ALA A 158 18.07 10.10 2.07
C ALA A 158 19.34 10.61 1.40
N ALA A 159 19.29 11.60 0.50
CA ALA A 159 20.48 12.13 -0.15
C ALA A 159 21.13 13.24 0.69
N ASP A 160 22.46 13.25 0.77
CA ASP A 160 23.23 14.30 1.45
C ASP A 160 23.00 15.70 0.83
N ASP A 161 22.68 15.73 -0.47
CA ASP A 161 22.31 16.93 -1.23
C ASP A 161 20.95 16.66 -1.90
N THR A 162 19.87 17.07 -1.23
CA THR A 162 18.49 16.80 -1.64
C THR A 162 18.11 17.68 -2.82
N ASP A 163 17.77 17.08 -3.96
CA ASP A 163 17.20 17.77 -5.12
C ASP A 163 15.69 18.00 -4.88
N HIS A 164 15.38 19.19 -4.37
CA HIS A 164 14.00 19.60 -4.07
C HIS A 164 13.10 19.70 -5.31
N GLU A 165 13.65 20.04 -6.48
CA GLU A 165 12.87 20.07 -7.73
C GLU A 165 12.46 18.67 -8.16
N ARG A 166 13.40 17.73 -8.10
CA ARG A 166 13.14 16.32 -8.39
C ARG A 166 12.16 15.73 -7.38
N LEU A 167 12.34 16.00 -6.08
CA LEU A 167 11.42 15.54 -5.03
C LEU A 167 9.99 16.06 -5.27
N ALA A 168 9.82 17.34 -5.58
CA ALA A 168 8.52 17.93 -5.92
C ALA A 168 7.91 17.28 -7.17
N SER A 169 8.73 16.98 -8.20
CA SER A 169 8.25 16.30 -9.41
C SER A 169 7.76 14.88 -9.14
N LEU A 170 8.45 14.14 -8.26
CA LEU A 170 8.08 12.79 -7.85
C LEU A 170 6.80 12.80 -7.03
N ASN A 171 6.70 13.73 -6.07
CA ASN A 171 5.51 13.89 -5.25
C ASN A 171 4.27 14.23 -6.10
N LYS A 172 4.41 15.12 -7.11
CA LYS A 172 3.32 15.44 -8.05
C LYS A 172 2.85 14.22 -8.85
N LYS A 173 3.80 13.42 -9.37
CA LYS A 173 3.48 12.20 -10.14
C LYS A 173 2.82 11.14 -9.26
N TYR A 174 3.34 10.95 -8.06
CA TYR A 174 2.77 10.07 -7.04
C TYR A 174 1.33 10.49 -6.70
N GLY A 175 1.11 11.76 -6.35
CA GLY A 175 -0.21 12.27 -5.98
C GLY A 175 -1.26 12.12 -7.09
N MET A 176 -0.87 12.30 -8.35
CA MET A 176 -1.76 12.08 -9.49
C MET A 176 -2.13 10.59 -9.62
N LEU A 177 -1.17 9.69 -9.52
CA LEU A 177 -1.45 8.25 -9.60
C LEU A 177 -2.20 7.71 -8.38
N SER A 178 -1.97 8.24 -7.18
CA SER A 178 -2.71 7.85 -5.99
C SER A 178 -4.18 8.25 -6.09
N LEU A 179 -4.51 9.35 -6.79
CA LEU A 179 -5.90 9.69 -7.09
C LEU A 179 -6.54 8.67 -8.04
N VAL A 180 -5.82 8.24 -9.08
CA VAL A 180 -6.27 7.16 -9.97
C VAL A 180 -6.46 5.86 -9.20
N GLU A 181 -5.51 5.50 -8.32
CA GLU A 181 -5.60 4.36 -7.43
C GLU A 181 -6.87 4.42 -6.58
N LEU A 182 -7.16 5.57 -5.95
CA LEU A 182 -8.34 5.74 -5.12
C LEU A 182 -9.65 5.53 -5.91
N VAL A 183 -9.73 6.05 -7.14
CA VAL A 183 -10.88 5.81 -8.03
C VAL A 183 -11.04 4.32 -8.33
N LEU A 184 -9.94 3.63 -8.63
CA LEU A 184 -9.95 2.18 -8.86
C LEU A 184 -10.36 1.40 -7.60
N MET A 185 -9.92 1.82 -6.41
CA MET A 185 -10.35 1.22 -5.16
C MET A 185 -11.85 1.39 -4.91
N ILE A 186 -12.41 2.57 -5.19
CA ILE A 186 -13.86 2.80 -5.11
C ILE A 186 -14.59 1.89 -6.10
N ALA A 187 -14.07 1.72 -7.31
CA ALA A 187 -14.63 0.81 -8.30
C ALA A 187 -14.62 -0.65 -7.81
N VAL A 188 -13.51 -1.11 -7.20
CA VAL A 188 -13.43 -2.45 -6.59
C VAL A 188 -14.50 -2.62 -5.51
N LEU A 189 -14.65 -1.65 -4.59
CA LEU A 189 -15.70 -1.70 -3.58
C LEU A 189 -17.09 -1.82 -4.19
N GLY A 190 -17.36 -1.10 -5.29
CA GLY A 190 -18.59 -1.23 -6.06
C GLY A 190 -18.80 -2.64 -6.63
N THR A 191 -17.76 -3.25 -7.20
CA THR A 191 -17.86 -4.63 -7.72
C THR A 191 -18.05 -5.67 -6.62
N MET A 192 -17.40 -5.51 -5.46
CA MET A 192 -17.57 -6.38 -4.29
C MET A 192 -18.97 -6.22 -3.67
N SER A 193 -19.53 -5.01 -3.70
CA SER A 193 -20.92 -4.73 -3.39
C SER A 193 -21.86 -5.45 -4.38
N GLY A 194 -21.57 -5.40 -5.67
CA GLY A 194 -22.29 -6.15 -6.71
C GLY A 194 -22.32 -7.67 -6.45
N LEU A 195 -21.22 -8.25 -5.95
CA LEU A 195 -21.20 -9.67 -5.54
C LEU A 195 -22.22 -10.00 -4.45
N ARG A 196 -22.51 -9.04 -3.54
CA ARG A 196 -23.48 -9.23 -2.47
C ARG A 196 -24.93 -9.04 -2.94
N TRP A 197 -25.16 -8.10 -3.85
CA TRP A 197 -26.50 -7.67 -4.25
C TRP A 197 -26.96 -8.13 -5.65
N GLY A 198 -26.09 -8.78 -6.42
CA GLY A 198 -26.47 -9.54 -7.61
C GLY A 198 -26.64 -8.73 -8.90
N PHE A 199 -25.91 -7.63 -9.07
CA PHE A 199 -25.83 -6.87 -10.32
C PHE A 199 -24.41 -6.90 -10.91
#